data_AF-A0A6J3H7C4-F1
#
_entry.id   AF-A0A6J3H7C4-F1
#
_cell.length_a   1.000
_cell.length_b   1.000
_cell.length_c   1.000
_cell.angle_alpha   90.00
_cell.angle_beta   90.00
_cell.angle_gamma   90.00
#
_symmetry.space_group_name_H-M   'P 1'
#
loop_
_entity.id
_entity.type
_entity.pdbx_description
1 polymer ?
#
loop_
_entity_poly.entity_id
_entity_poly.type
_entity_poly.pdbx_seq_one_letter_code
_entity_poly.pdbx_strand_id
1 'polypeptide(L)'
;MAGHQHTWQAGSTHQLPAAAAGPAGPRTRGPHISVPRRRAHPCSLGHSICPLPTGELVTHFLTTDVDSLSYLKKVSVEGHLYNGFNLIAADLSTAKGDVICYYGNRGEPDPIVLTPGTYGLSNALLETPWRKLCFGKQLFLEAVERSQALPKDVLIADLLDVLNNEEAQLPDPAIEDQGREYVQPILSKYSAVCVRCPGYGTRTNTIILVDADGHVTFTERSMLDKDPSHWETSTHEFTLQS
;
A
#
# COMPACT_ATOMS: atom_id res chain seq x y z
N MET A 1 2.53 9.19 -5.00
CA MET A 1 3.60 10.02 -5.61
C MET A 1 4.81 9.13 -5.87
N ALA A 2 5.47 9.34 -7.02
CA ALA A 2 6.74 8.79 -7.48
C ALA A 2 6.82 7.26 -7.71
N GLY A 3 6.71 6.86 -8.98
CA GLY A 3 7.19 5.57 -9.46
C GLY A 3 8.72 5.54 -9.50
N HIS A 4 9.30 4.42 -9.10
CA HIS A 4 10.73 4.16 -9.21
C HIS A 4 11.07 3.59 -10.58
N GLN A 5 11.95 4.27 -11.32
CA GLN A 5 12.69 3.73 -12.45
C GLN A 5 14.03 3.19 -11.94
N HIS A 6 14.35 1.93 -12.23
CA HIS A 6 15.72 1.42 -12.15
C HIS A 6 16.24 1.14 -13.55
N THR A 7 17.28 1.86 -13.95
CA THR A 7 18.18 1.49 -15.05
C THR A 7 19.42 0.87 -14.43
N TRP A 8 19.72 -0.38 -14.77
CA TRP A 8 20.97 -1.04 -14.39
C TRP A 8 22.00 -0.82 -15.51
N GLN A 9 23.14 -0.23 -15.16
CA GLN A 9 24.38 -0.41 -15.93
C GLN A 9 25.40 -1.10 -15.04
N ALA A 10 25.85 -2.27 -15.49
CA ALA A 10 26.90 -3.06 -14.88
C ALA A 10 28.28 -2.43 -15.14
N GLY A 11 29.15 -2.46 -14.13
CA GLY A 11 30.52 -1.97 -14.25
C GLY A 11 31.41 -2.35 -13.07
N SER A 12 32.01 -3.53 -13.19
CA SER A 12 33.40 -3.86 -12.81
C SER A 12 33.87 -3.86 -11.34
N THR A 13 34.27 -5.08 -10.96
CA THR A 13 35.19 -5.55 -9.91
C THR A 13 36.40 -4.67 -9.59
N HIS A 14 36.75 -4.57 -8.30
CA HIS A 14 38.14 -4.66 -7.84
C HIS A 14 38.26 -5.26 -6.41
N GLN A 15 39.34 -6.04 -6.24
CA GLN A 15 39.72 -6.89 -5.11
C GLN A 15 40.41 -6.13 -3.94
N LEU A 16 40.43 -6.82 -2.78
CA LEU A 16 40.94 -6.51 -1.43
C LEU A 16 42.45 -6.11 -1.34
N PRO A 17 42.98 -5.74 -0.16
CA PRO A 17 43.50 -6.77 0.77
C PRO A 17 43.26 -6.53 2.29
N ALA A 18 43.50 -7.60 3.04
CA ALA A 18 43.27 -7.82 4.47
C ALA A 18 44.40 -7.31 5.38
N ALA A 19 44.14 -7.18 6.68
CA ALA A 19 45.16 -7.27 7.73
C ALA A 19 44.62 -7.79 9.09
N ALA A 20 45.19 -8.94 9.48
CA ALA A 20 45.65 -9.43 10.79
C ALA A 20 44.74 -9.51 12.05
N ALA A 21 44.91 -10.64 12.75
CA ALA A 21 44.19 -11.11 13.94
C ALA A 21 45.07 -11.21 15.20
N GLY A 22 44.46 -11.18 16.39
CA GLY A 22 45.01 -11.63 17.69
C GLY A 22 44.19 -11.14 18.92
N PRO A 23 44.24 -11.79 20.10
CA PRO A 23 43.25 -12.82 20.47
C PRO A 23 42.47 -12.66 21.81
N ALA A 24 41.35 -13.42 21.89
CA ALA A 24 40.69 -14.15 23.01
C ALA A 24 40.04 -13.45 24.25
N GLY A 25 38.76 -13.78 24.50
CA GLY A 25 38.12 -13.82 25.83
C GLY A 25 36.61 -13.51 25.87
N PRO A 26 35.71 -14.38 26.38
CA PRO A 26 34.29 -14.37 26.03
C PRO A 26 33.43 -13.49 26.93
N ARG A 27 32.49 -12.73 26.36
CA ARG A 27 31.31 -12.22 27.07
C ARG A 27 30.08 -12.31 26.16
N THR A 28 29.12 -13.08 26.62
CA THR A 28 27.74 -13.13 26.13
C THR A 28 27.13 -11.73 26.16
N ARG A 29 26.76 -11.22 24.97
CA ARG A 29 25.78 -10.14 24.80
C ARG A 29 24.89 -10.54 23.64
N GLY A 30 23.58 -10.62 23.90
CA GLY A 30 22.57 -10.81 22.85
C GLY A 30 22.66 -9.69 21.81
N PRO A 31 22.02 -9.85 20.64
CA PRO A 31 22.07 -8.84 19.61
C PRO A 31 21.31 -7.60 20.07
N HIS A 32 22.03 -6.64 20.67
CA HIS A 32 21.58 -5.27 20.73
C HIS A 32 21.66 -4.72 19.30
N ILE A 33 20.56 -4.78 18.57
CA ILE A 33 20.38 -3.97 17.38
C ILE A 33 20.16 -2.54 17.86
N SER A 34 21.25 -1.81 18.02
CA SER A 34 21.20 -0.34 18.10
C SER A 34 20.79 0.16 16.73
N VAL A 35 19.50 0.50 16.58
CA VAL A 35 19.02 1.23 15.41
C VAL A 35 19.74 2.58 15.41
N PRO A 36 20.58 2.90 14.41
CA PRO A 36 21.02 4.27 14.25
C PRO A 36 19.76 5.05 13.89
N ARG A 37 19.27 5.88 14.82
CA ARG A 37 18.41 7.01 14.45
C ARG A 37 19.20 7.76 13.39
N ARG A 38 18.87 7.60 12.11
CA ARG A 38 19.28 8.58 11.11
C ARG A 38 18.61 9.86 11.56
N ARG A 39 19.35 10.70 12.29
CA ARG A 39 19.06 12.12 12.35
C ARG A 39 18.85 12.51 10.89
N ALA A 40 17.72 13.14 10.59
CA ALA A 40 17.53 13.83 9.34
C ALA A 40 18.87 14.49 9.00
N HIS A 41 19.55 14.00 7.95
CA HIS A 41 20.81 14.61 7.56
C HIS A 41 20.46 16.07 7.30
N PRO A 42 21.06 17.04 8.01
CA PRO A 42 20.80 18.42 7.69
C PRO A 42 21.27 18.57 6.25
N CYS A 43 20.33 18.80 5.33
CA CYS A 43 20.66 19.26 4.00
C CYS A 43 21.56 20.47 4.22
N SER A 44 22.83 20.33 3.88
CA SER A 44 23.81 21.40 3.96
C SER A 44 23.48 22.36 2.84
N LEU A 45 22.50 23.23 3.11
CA LEU A 45 22.04 24.44 2.44
C LEU A 45 20.63 24.68 3.01
N GLY A 46 20.52 25.61 3.97
CA GLY A 46 19.30 25.81 4.75
C GLY A 46 18.07 26.01 3.87
N HIS A 47 17.16 25.03 3.86
CA HIS A 47 15.74 25.06 3.49
C HIS A 47 15.16 23.66 3.80
N SER A 48 14.00 23.60 4.46
CA SER A 48 13.12 22.45 4.76
C SER A 48 13.73 21.05 4.99
N ILE A 49 13.39 20.46 6.14
CA ILE A 49 13.56 19.02 6.41
C ILE A 49 12.84 18.24 5.28
N CYS A 50 13.59 17.45 4.52
CA CYS A 50 12.99 16.56 3.52
C CYS A 50 12.14 15.50 4.23
N PRO A 51 10.87 15.32 3.83
CA PRO A 51 10.02 14.28 4.43
C PRO A 51 10.64 12.89 4.25
N LEU A 52 10.45 12.03 5.25
CA LEU A 52 10.89 10.64 5.20
C LEU A 52 10.14 9.83 4.13
N PRO A 53 10.75 8.81 3.52
CA PRO A 53 10.08 7.92 2.57
C PRO A 53 9.01 7.06 3.23
N THR A 54 7.81 7.01 2.65
CA THR A 54 6.70 6.21 3.18
C THR A 54 6.90 4.70 2.98
N GLY A 55 7.72 4.29 2.01
CA GLY A 55 8.01 2.86 1.75
C GLY A 55 8.73 2.16 2.91
N GLU A 56 9.43 2.92 3.76
CA GLU A 56 10.07 2.38 4.97
C GLU A 56 9.03 1.91 6.00
N LEU A 57 7.84 2.54 6.04
CA LEU A 57 6.77 2.18 6.96
C LEU A 57 6.32 0.72 6.80
N VAL A 58 6.20 0.24 5.56
CA VAL A 58 5.80 -1.15 5.29
C VAL A 58 6.92 -2.11 5.66
N THR A 59 8.16 -1.79 5.29
CA THR A 59 9.33 -2.63 5.59
C THR A 59 9.53 -2.79 7.09
N HIS A 60 9.44 -1.69 7.84
CA HIS A 60 9.60 -1.71 9.28
C HIS A 60 8.46 -2.48 9.96
N PHE A 61 7.21 -2.38 9.50
CA PHE A 61 6.11 -3.20 10.00
C PHE A 61 6.42 -4.70 9.86
N LEU A 62 6.77 -5.13 8.65
CA LEU A 62 7.04 -6.55 8.32
C LEU A 62 8.29 -7.14 8.99
N THR A 63 9.18 -6.29 9.51
CA THR A 63 10.44 -6.73 10.15
C THR A 63 10.44 -6.58 11.67
N THR A 64 9.35 -6.07 12.24
CA THR A 64 9.16 -5.96 13.68
C THR A 64 8.09 -6.91 14.18
N ASP A 65 8.27 -7.41 15.39
CA ASP A 65 7.27 -8.22 16.09
C ASP A 65 6.38 -7.32 16.96
N VAL A 66 5.49 -6.57 16.31
CA VAL A 66 4.56 -5.61 16.95
C VAL A 66 3.19 -5.76 16.28
N ASP A 67 2.12 -5.77 17.07
CA ASP A 67 0.76 -5.80 16.55
C ASP A 67 0.40 -4.55 15.74
N SER A 68 -0.55 -4.68 14.82
CA SER A 68 -0.97 -3.64 13.88
C SER A 68 -1.36 -2.33 14.57
N LEU A 69 -2.12 -2.38 15.67
CA LEU A 69 -2.57 -1.17 16.35
C LEU A 69 -1.42 -0.46 17.07
N SER A 70 -0.59 -1.21 17.80
CA SER A 70 0.60 -0.66 18.47
C SER A 70 1.58 -0.07 17.46
N TYR A 71 1.74 -0.71 16.29
CA TYR A 71 2.56 -0.19 15.21
C TYR A 71 2.05 1.15 14.68
N LEU A 72 0.75 1.24 14.36
CA LEU A 72 0.17 2.48 13.85
C LEU A 72 0.19 3.60 14.88
N LYS A 73 0.05 3.31 16.18
CA LYS A 73 0.22 4.32 17.25
C LYS A 73 1.63 4.87 17.31
N LYS A 74 2.64 4.02 17.09
CA LYS A 74 4.04 4.48 16.99
C LYS A 74 4.22 5.38 15.76
N VAL A 75 3.66 4.99 14.62
CA VAL A 75 3.72 5.78 13.38
C VAL A 75 3.00 7.11 13.54
N SER A 76 1.88 7.17 14.27
CA SER A 76 1.10 8.41 14.41
C SER A 76 1.83 9.52 15.15
N VAL A 77 2.67 9.18 16.14
CA VAL A 77 3.54 10.13 16.84
C VAL A 77 4.53 10.81 15.88
N GLU A 78 5.01 10.07 14.87
CA GLU A 78 6.00 10.52 13.89
C GLU A 78 5.38 10.88 12.52
N GLY A 79 4.05 10.87 12.40
CA GLY A 79 3.35 11.02 11.12
C GLY A 79 3.67 12.33 10.38
N HIS A 80 3.98 13.39 11.15
CA HIS A 80 4.37 14.71 10.64
C HIS A 80 5.75 14.72 9.94
N LEU A 81 6.56 13.68 10.09
CA LEU A 81 7.86 13.56 9.42
C LEU A 81 7.72 13.06 7.96
N TYR A 82 6.53 12.62 7.56
CA TYR A 82 6.26 12.05 6.24
C TYR A 82 5.36 12.99 5.40
N ASN A 83 5.39 12.80 4.08
CA ASN A 83 4.34 13.33 3.22
C ASN A 83 2.97 12.71 3.55
N GLY A 84 1.89 13.23 2.98
CA GLY A 84 0.56 12.64 3.16
C GLY A 84 0.52 11.17 2.74
N PHE A 85 0.07 10.30 3.63
CA PHE A 85 -0.11 8.88 3.38
C PHE A 85 -1.34 8.33 4.08
N ASN A 86 -1.77 7.16 3.60
CA ASN A 86 -2.73 6.28 4.25
C ASN A 86 -2.03 4.93 4.47
N LEU A 87 -2.27 4.31 5.61
CA LEU A 87 -1.70 3.01 5.97
C LEU A 87 -2.80 2.13 6.57
N ILE A 88 -2.97 0.94 6.00
CA ILE A 88 -3.79 -0.14 6.54
C ILE A 88 -2.83 -1.23 6.99
N ALA A 89 -2.98 -1.69 8.23
CA ALA A 89 -2.24 -2.80 8.81
C ALA A 89 -3.24 -3.85 9.30
N ALA A 90 -2.92 -5.12 9.13
CA ALA A 90 -3.80 -6.22 9.50
C ALA A 90 -3.02 -7.35 10.18
N ASP A 91 -3.50 -7.77 11.34
CA ASP A 91 -3.09 -9.00 12.01
C ASP A 91 -4.18 -10.03 11.73
N LEU A 92 -3.89 -10.99 10.85
CA LEU A 92 -4.85 -12.04 10.46
C LEU A 92 -4.54 -13.33 11.22
N SER A 93 -5.52 -13.88 11.92
CA SER A 93 -5.33 -15.07 12.75
C SER A 93 -6.63 -15.84 12.95
N THR A 94 -6.62 -17.11 12.53
CA THR A 94 -7.72 -18.06 12.78
C THR A 94 -7.95 -18.33 14.28
N ALA A 95 -6.93 -18.15 15.12
CA ALA A 95 -7.00 -18.43 16.56
C ALA A 95 -7.39 -17.21 17.41
N LYS A 96 -6.89 -16.02 17.06
CA LYS A 96 -7.08 -14.79 17.86
C LYS A 96 -8.16 -13.86 17.28
N GLY A 97 -8.62 -14.13 16.06
CA GLY A 97 -9.46 -13.23 15.28
C GLY A 97 -8.63 -12.18 14.53
N ASP A 98 -9.24 -11.60 13.51
CA ASP A 98 -8.59 -10.62 12.65
C ASP A 98 -8.71 -9.21 13.23
N VAL A 99 -7.60 -8.48 13.23
CA VAL A 99 -7.55 -7.07 13.63
C VAL A 99 -7.02 -6.26 12.46
N ILE A 100 -7.87 -5.40 11.90
CA ILE A 100 -7.49 -4.49 10.82
C ILE A 100 -7.55 -3.07 11.35
N CYS A 101 -6.49 -2.30 11.11
CA CYS A 101 -6.36 -0.93 11.57
C CYS A 101 -6.03 0.01 10.41
N TYR A 102 -6.48 1.26 10.53
CA TYR A 102 -6.21 2.32 9.56
C TYR A 102 -5.62 3.54 10.25
N TYR A 103 -4.67 4.19 9.57
CA TYR A 103 -4.15 5.50 9.93
C TYR A 103 -3.86 6.33 8.67
N GLY A 104 -4.24 7.60 8.68
CA GLY A 104 -3.84 8.57 7.67
C GLY A 104 -3.29 9.83 8.35
N ASN A 105 -2.05 10.21 8.06
CA ASN A 105 -1.35 11.29 8.79
C ASN A 105 -1.88 12.71 8.50
N ARG A 106 -2.90 12.84 7.65
CA ARG A 106 -3.63 14.09 7.38
C ARG A 106 -5.03 14.12 7.99
N GLY A 107 -5.43 13.05 8.68
CA GLY A 107 -6.73 12.94 9.34
C GLY A 107 -6.62 13.10 10.85
N GLU A 108 -7.41 12.29 11.56
CA GLU A 108 -7.39 12.23 13.02
C GLU A 108 -6.01 11.80 13.56
N PRO A 109 -5.61 12.28 14.75
CA PRO A 109 -4.29 12.02 15.31
C PRO A 109 -4.08 10.55 15.67
N ASP A 110 -5.15 9.83 16.01
CA ASP A 110 -5.09 8.46 16.48
C ASP A 110 -5.51 7.45 15.40
N PRO A 111 -4.83 6.29 15.30
CA PRO A 111 -5.27 5.20 14.44
C PRO A 111 -6.57 4.58 14.94
N ILE A 112 -7.36 4.04 14.01
CA ILE A 112 -8.64 3.39 14.30
C ILE A 112 -8.59 1.89 13.99
N VAL A 113 -9.29 1.10 14.80
CA VAL A 113 -9.58 -0.31 14.49
C VAL A 113 -10.83 -0.34 13.62
N LEU A 114 -10.75 -1.00 12.47
CA LEU A 114 -11.88 -1.14 11.55
C LEU A 114 -12.78 -2.28 12.03
N THR A 115 -14.06 -1.96 12.23
CA THR A 115 -15.08 -2.96 12.50
C THR A 115 -15.44 -3.73 11.23
N PRO A 116 -16.04 -4.94 11.31
CA PRO A 116 -16.50 -5.66 10.13
C PRO A 116 -17.39 -4.78 9.24
N GLY A 117 -17.06 -4.69 7.96
CA GLY A 117 -17.76 -3.83 7.01
C GLY A 117 -16.99 -3.63 5.70
N THR A 118 -17.57 -2.84 4.80
CA THR A 118 -16.94 -2.48 3.53
C THR A 118 -16.38 -1.06 3.63
N TYR A 119 -15.11 -0.90 3.28
CA TYR A 119 -14.41 0.38 3.29
C TYR A 119 -13.82 0.69 1.91
N GLY A 120 -13.82 1.96 1.56
CA GLY A 120 -13.22 2.52 0.36
C GLY A 120 -12.05 3.43 0.74
N LEU A 121 -10.93 3.22 0.05
CA LEU A 121 -9.76 4.09 0.13
C LEU A 121 -9.30 4.46 -1.28
N SER A 122 -8.97 5.73 -1.47
CA SER A 122 -8.31 6.24 -2.68
C SER A 122 -7.14 7.14 -2.26
N ASN A 123 -6.91 8.24 -2.97
CA ASN A 123 -5.84 9.20 -2.68
C ASN A 123 -6.23 10.28 -1.65
N ALA A 124 -7.30 10.07 -0.90
CA ALA A 124 -7.75 10.90 0.21
C ALA A 124 -7.90 10.03 1.47
N LEU A 125 -8.41 10.61 2.56
CA LEU A 125 -8.66 9.86 3.80
C LEU A 125 -9.73 8.77 3.56
N LEU A 126 -9.71 7.73 4.39
CA LEU A 126 -10.68 6.63 4.38
C LEU A 126 -12.12 7.16 4.27
N GLU A 127 -12.93 6.54 3.41
CA GLU A 127 -14.35 6.90 3.18
C GLU A 127 -14.59 8.35 2.72
N THR A 128 -13.57 9.06 2.19
CA THR A 128 -13.80 10.35 1.54
C THR A 128 -14.80 10.15 0.38
N PRO A 129 -15.94 10.87 0.35
CA PRO A 129 -17.08 10.54 -0.51
C PRO A 129 -16.91 11.02 -1.96
N TRP A 130 -15.81 10.64 -2.59
CA TRP A 130 -15.63 10.82 -4.03
C TRP A 130 -16.62 9.93 -4.77
N ARG A 131 -17.22 10.45 -5.84
CA ARG A 131 -18.20 9.70 -6.64
C ARG A 131 -17.61 8.41 -7.17
N LYS A 132 -16.35 8.44 -7.61
CA LYS A 132 -15.63 7.23 -8.04
C LYS A 132 -15.51 6.17 -6.94
N LEU A 133 -15.34 6.61 -5.69
CA LEU A 133 -15.21 5.71 -4.55
C LEU A 133 -16.56 5.09 -4.21
N CYS A 134 -17.61 5.90 -4.15
CA CYS A 134 -18.97 5.42 -3.92
C CYS A 134 -19.41 4.45 -5.02
N PHE A 135 -19.14 4.79 -6.29
CA PHE A 135 -19.44 3.94 -7.44
C PHE A 135 -18.65 2.62 -7.41
N GLY A 136 -17.34 2.67 -7.20
CA GLY A 136 -16.52 1.45 -7.09
C GLY A 136 -16.96 0.56 -5.91
N LYS A 137 -17.33 1.17 -4.77
CA LYS A 137 -17.87 0.45 -3.61
C LYS A 137 -19.23 -0.20 -3.91
N GLN A 138 -20.09 0.46 -4.69
CA GLN A 138 -21.34 -0.13 -5.16
C GLN A 138 -21.08 -1.35 -6.06
N LEU A 139 -20.25 -1.21 -7.09
CA LEU A 139 -19.89 -2.32 -7.98
C LEU A 139 -19.26 -3.50 -7.23
N PHE A 140 -18.40 -3.21 -6.25
CA PHE A 140 -17.82 -4.22 -5.36
C PHE A 140 -18.90 -5.00 -4.60
N LEU A 141 -19.86 -4.30 -3.98
CA LEU A 141 -20.95 -4.94 -3.24
C LEU A 141 -21.82 -5.80 -4.15
N GLU A 142 -22.15 -5.32 -5.35
CA GLU A 142 -22.91 -6.08 -6.34
C GLU A 142 -22.14 -7.35 -6.78
N ALA A 143 -20.82 -7.27 -6.99
CA ALA A 143 -19.99 -8.43 -7.31
C ALA A 143 -19.99 -9.46 -6.18
N VAL A 144 -19.82 -9.01 -4.93
CA VAL A 144 -19.87 -9.88 -3.74
C VAL A 144 -21.24 -10.54 -3.60
N GLU A 145 -22.34 -9.79 -3.77
CA GLU A 145 -23.70 -10.33 -3.67
C GLU A 145 -23.98 -11.39 -4.74
N ARG A 146 -23.63 -11.12 -6.01
CA ARG A 146 -23.76 -12.12 -7.10
C ARG A 146 -22.94 -13.37 -6.83
N SER A 147 -21.77 -13.22 -6.20
CA SER A 147 -20.85 -14.33 -5.98
C SER A 147 -21.27 -15.33 -4.90
N GLN A 148 -22.25 -15.01 -4.05
CA GLN A 148 -22.69 -15.92 -2.98
C GLN A 148 -23.16 -17.29 -3.50
N ALA A 149 -23.54 -17.37 -4.77
CA ALA A 149 -23.97 -18.60 -5.43
C ALA A 149 -22.98 -19.11 -6.51
N LEU A 150 -21.80 -18.50 -6.64
CA LEU A 150 -20.86 -18.75 -7.75
C LEU A 150 -19.49 -19.22 -7.24
N PRO A 151 -18.69 -19.89 -8.09
CA PRO A 151 -17.32 -20.26 -7.75
C PRO A 151 -16.44 -19.04 -7.44
N LYS A 152 -15.45 -19.23 -6.57
CA LYS A 152 -14.44 -18.23 -6.17
C LYS A 152 -13.80 -17.51 -7.38
N ASP A 153 -13.48 -18.25 -8.44
CA ASP A 153 -12.82 -17.68 -9.62
C ASP A 153 -13.70 -16.65 -10.35
N VAL A 154 -15.02 -16.81 -10.28
CA VAL A 154 -15.98 -15.83 -10.84
C VAL A 154 -15.97 -14.56 -10.00
N LEU A 155 -15.91 -14.66 -8.67
CA LEU A 155 -15.75 -13.49 -7.80
C LEU A 155 -14.45 -12.74 -8.12
N ILE A 156 -13.34 -13.46 -8.28
CA ILE A 156 -12.05 -12.85 -8.61
C ILE A 156 -12.13 -12.12 -9.96
N ALA A 157 -12.74 -12.73 -10.97
CA ALA A 157 -12.93 -12.11 -12.28
C ALA A 157 -13.79 -10.84 -12.18
N ASP A 158 -14.96 -10.91 -11.52
CA ASP A 158 -15.85 -9.77 -11.32
C ASP A 158 -15.14 -8.62 -10.59
N LEU A 159 -14.38 -8.91 -9.53
CA LEU A 159 -13.63 -7.90 -8.77
C LEU A 159 -12.50 -7.27 -9.61
N LEU A 160 -11.81 -8.06 -10.44
CA LEU A 160 -10.83 -7.53 -11.39
C LEU A 160 -11.47 -6.62 -12.43
N ASP A 161 -12.69 -6.91 -12.86
CA ASP A 161 -13.46 -6.06 -13.77
C ASP A 161 -13.87 -4.74 -13.10
N VAL A 162 -14.28 -4.78 -11.83
CA VAL A 162 -14.52 -3.56 -11.02
C VAL A 162 -13.26 -2.70 -10.96
N LEU A 163 -12.10 -3.29 -10.67
CA LEU A 163 -10.83 -2.55 -10.57
C LEU A 163 -10.33 -2.01 -11.92
N ASN A 164 -10.76 -2.59 -13.05
CA ASN A 164 -10.44 -2.12 -14.40
C ASN A 164 -11.48 -1.17 -14.99
N ASN A 165 -12.52 -0.79 -14.23
CA ASN A 165 -13.55 0.12 -14.72
C ASN A 165 -13.00 1.55 -14.96
N GLU A 166 -13.06 2.01 -16.22
CA GLU A 166 -12.60 3.33 -16.65
C GLU A 166 -13.72 4.39 -16.74
N GLU A 167 -14.91 4.09 -16.21
CA GLU A 167 -16.07 4.97 -16.27
C GLU A 167 -15.86 6.21 -15.38
N ALA A 168 -15.82 7.37 -16.02
CA ALA A 168 -15.62 8.64 -15.35
C ALA A 168 -16.85 9.04 -14.53
N GLN A 169 -16.70 9.17 -13.22
CA GLN A 169 -17.78 9.57 -12.33
C GLN A 169 -17.79 11.09 -12.14
N LEU A 170 -18.38 11.81 -13.10
CA LEU A 170 -18.46 13.28 -13.11
C LEU A 170 -19.91 13.81 -13.06
N PRO A 171 -20.12 15.06 -12.62
CA PRO A 171 -19.15 15.95 -11.95
C PRO A 171 -18.80 15.42 -10.55
N ASP A 172 -17.59 15.66 -10.07
CA ASP A 172 -17.18 15.31 -8.70
C ASP A 172 -16.58 16.54 -8.02
N PRO A 173 -17.42 17.37 -7.36
CA PRO A 173 -16.97 18.61 -6.74
C PRO A 173 -15.84 18.42 -5.73
N ALA A 174 -15.78 17.27 -5.05
CA ALA A 174 -14.75 16.97 -4.05
C ALA A 174 -13.39 16.68 -4.70
N ILE A 175 -13.37 16.03 -5.87
CA ILE A 175 -12.14 15.86 -6.65
C ILE A 175 -11.72 17.18 -7.30
N GLU A 176 -12.68 17.95 -7.80
CA GLU A 176 -12.41 19.24 -8.46
C GLU A 176 -11.76 20.25 -7.50
N ASP A 177 -12.26 20.36 -6.26
CA ASP A 177 -11.69 21.24 -5.23
C ASP A 177 -10.26 20.84 -4.84
N GLN A 178 -10.00 19.52 -4.75
CA GLN A 178 -8.65 19.02 -4.45
C GLN A 178 -7.69 19.16 -5.63
N GLY A 179 -8.20 19.01 -6.86
CA GLY A 179 -7.40 18.81 -8.07
C GLY A 179 -6.72 20.06 -8.64
N ARG A 180 -7.28 21.26 -8.41
CA ARG A 180 -6.82 22.55 -8.98
C ARG A 180 -6.36 22.43 -10.46
N GLU A 181 -5.46 23.30 -10.91
CA GLU A 181 -4.96 23.37 -12.29
C GLU A 181 -4.25 22.08 -12.78
N TYR A 182 -3.70 21.26 -11.88
CA TYR A 182 -2.90 20.09 -12.25
C TYR A 182 -3.73 18.87 -12.66
N VAL A 183 -4.89 18.67 -12.02
CA VAL A 183 -5.75 17.50 -12.30
C VAL A 183 -6.76 17.81 -13.40
N GLN A 184 -7.07 19.09 -13.65
CA GLN A 184 -8.05 19.51 -14.65
C GLN A 184 -7.88 18.85 -16.04
N PRO A 185 -6.65 18.72 -16.61
CA PRO A 185 -6.46 18.10 -17.93
C PRO A 185 -6.77 16.59 -17.96
N ILE A 186 -6.72 15.93 -16.81
CA ILE A 186 -6.92 14.48 -16.66
C ILE A 186 -8.11 14.15 -15.75
N LEU A 187 -8.96 15.13 -15.42
CA LEU A 187 -10.00 15.01 -14.40
C LEU A 187 -10.95 13.86 -14.69
N SER A 188 -11.37 13.70 -15.95
CA SER A 188 -12.23 12.58 -16.39
C SER A 188 -11.58 11.21 -16.20
N LYS A 189 -10.26 11.12 -16.32
CA LYS A 189 -9.52 9.87 -16.07
C LYS A 189 -9.27 9.67 -14.58
N TYR A 190 -9.07 10.75 -13.83
CA TYR A 190 -8.84 10.72 -12.40
C TYR A 190 -10.12 10.40 -11.60
N SER A 191 -11.30 10.66 -12.18
CA SER A 191 -12.63 10.35 -11.62
C SER A 191 -13.13 8.94 -11.96
N ALA A 192 -12.30 8.08 -12.55
CA ALA A 192 -12.60 6.65 -12.73
C ALA A 192 -11.99 5.80 -11.62
N VAL A 193 -12.48 4.56 -11.46
CA VAL A 193 -11.87 3.56 -10.56
C VAL A 193 -10.48 3.19 -11.07
N CYS A 194 -10.38 2.87 -12.36
CA CYS A 194 -9.12 2.62 -13.05
C CYS A 194 -8.65 3.91 -13.75
N VAL A 195 -7.58 4.52 -13.24
CA VAL A 195 -7.03 5.73 -13.85
C VAL A 195 -6.12 5.33 -15.01
N ARG A 196 -6.43 5.81 -16.21
CA ARG A 196 -5.55 5.68 -17.38
C ARG A 196 -5.33 7.02 -18.08
N CYS A 197 -4.11 7.54 -18.02
CA CYS A 197 -3.70 8.69 -18.82
C CYS A 197 -2.25 8.55 -19.30
N PRO A 198 -1.83 9.34 -20.31
CA PRO A 198 -0.45 9.32 -20.78
C PRO A 198 0.54 9.62 -19.65
N GLY A 199 1.42 8.66 -19.34
CA GLY A 199 2.46 8.80 -18.32
C GLY A 199 2.02 8.60 -16.87
N TYR A 200 0.74 8.34 -16.60
CA TYR A 200 0.24 8.07 -15.25
C TYR A 200 -1.00 7.16 -15.26
N GLY A 201 -1.09 6.22 -14.32
CA GLY A 201 -2.27 5.37 -14.20
C GLY A 201 -2.05 4.09 -13.40
N THR A 202 -3.12 3.32 -13.29
CA THR A 202 -3.14 2.02 -12.62
C THR A 202 -2.39 0.99 -13.44
N ARG A 203 -1.32 0.43 -12.87
CA ARG A 203 -0.48 -0.62 -13.49
C ARG A 203 -0.78 -2.02 -12.98
N THR A 204 -1.37 -2.12 -11.79
CA THR A 204 -1.55 -3.37 -11.06
C THR A 204 -2.90 -3.34 -10.35
N ASN A 205 -3.60 -4.48 -10.39
CA ASN A 205 -4.82 -4.74 -9.65
C ASN A 205 -4.60 -6.00 -8.82
N THR A 206 -4.90 -5.95 -7.53
CA THR A 206 -4.66 -7.06 -6.61
C THR A 206 -5.92 -7.39 -5.84
N ILE A 207 -6.30 -8.67 -5.85
CA ILE A 207 -7.39 -9.23 -5.07
C ILE A 207 -6.78 -10.17 -4.02
N ILE A 208 -7.12 -9.94 -2.76
CA ILE A 208 -6.73 -10.81 -1.64
C ILE A 208 -8.01 -11.32 -1.00
N LEU A 209 -8.24 -12.62 -1.07
CA LEU A 209 -9.33 -13.30 -0.38
C LEU A 209 -8.74 -14.13 0.75
N VAL A 210 -9.35 -14.05 1.93
CA VAL A 210 -8.99 -14.87 3.09
C VAL A 210 -10.27 -15.51 3.60
N ASP A 211 -10.31 -16.84 3.66
CA ASP A 211 -11.48 -17.56 4.17
C ASP A 211 -11.38 -17.83 5.68
N ALA A 212 -12.45 -18.39 6.25
CA ALA A 212 -12.56 -18.67 7.68
C ALA A 212 -11.55 -19.74 8.18
N ASP A 213 -11.04 -20.57 7.27
CA ASP A 213 -10.02 -21.58 7.57
C ASP A 213 -8.60 -21.01 7.41
N GLY A 214 -8.48 -19.72 7.07
CA GLY A 214 -7.21 -19.03 6.87
C GLY A 214 -6.53 -19.33 5.54
N HIS A 215 -7.25 -19.87 4.54
CA HIS A 215 -6.73 -19.98 3.19
C HIS A 215 -6.77 -18.62 2.50
N VAL A 216 -5.60 -18.22 2.00
CA VAL A 216 -5.41 -16.98 1.27
C VAL A 216 -5.35 -17.30 -0.22
N THR A 217 -6.13 -16.57 -1.01
CA THR A 217 -5.98 -16.49 -2.46
C THR A 217 -5.54 -15.08 -2.82
N PHE A 218 -4.30 -14.94 -3.28
CA PHE A 218 -3.72 -13.70 -3.75
C PHE A 218 -3.69 -13.73 -5.28
N THR A 219 -4.50 -12.91 -5.94
CA THR A 219 -4.47 -12.76 -7.40
C THR A 219 -4.03 -11.36 -7.76
N GLU A 220 -2.96 -11.25 -8.53
CA GLU A 220 -2.46 -9.99 -9.06
C GLU A 220 -2.52 -9.99 -10.58
N ARG A 221 -3.06 -8.90 -11.14
CA ARG A 221 -3.06 -8.61 -12.57
C ARG A 221 -2.24 -7.34 -12.82
N SER A 222 -1.11 -7.48 -13.52
CA SER A 222 -0.11 -6.43 -13.71
C SER A 222 0.17 -6.18 -15.20
N MET A 223 0.37 -4.91 -15.57
CA MET A 223 0.75 -4.51 -16.93
C MET A 223 2.22 -4.89 -17.20
N LEU A 224 2.44 -5.64 -18.28
CA LEU A 224 3.78 -6.07 -18.70
C LEU A 224 4.62 -4.90 -19.23
N ASP A 225 3.98 -3.96 -19.91
CA ASP A 225 4.66 -2.80 -20.49
C ASP A 225 3.79 -1.52 -20.38
N LYS A 226 3.82 -0.66 -21.39
CA LYS A 226 3.02 0.58 -21.45
C LYS A 226 1.71 0.40 -22.22
N ASP A 227 1.56 -0.71 -22.94
CA ASP A 227 0.36 -1.08 -23.67
C ASP A 227 -0.71 -1.58 -22.69
N PRO A 228 -1.87 -0.90 -22.58
CA PRO A 228 -2.94 -1.29 -21.68
C PRO A 228 -3.65 -2.59 -22.09
N SER A 229 -3.29 -3.23 -23.19
CA SER A 229 -3.79 -4.56 -23.57
C SER A 229 -2.91 -5.71 -23.06
N HIS A 230 -1.67 -5.43 -22.68
CA HIS A 230 -0.71 -6.46 -22.25
C HIS A 230 -0.71 -6.63 -20.73
N TRP A 231 -1.42 -7.66 -20.26
CA TRP A 231 -1.51 -8.02 -18.85
C TRP A 231 -1.01 -9.43 -18.61
N GLU A 232 -0.37 -9.61 -17.47
CA GLU A 232 -0.12 -10.90 -16.87
C GLU A 232 -0.98 -11.03 -15.60
N THR A 233 -1.50 -12.21 -15.35
CA THR A 233 -2.24 -12.52 -14.13
C THR A 233 -1.59 -13.71 -13.44
N SER A 234 -1.24 -13.53 -12.18
CA SER A 234 -0.65 -14.56 -11.32
C SER A 234 -1.51 -14.76 -10.09
N THR A 235 -1.75 -16.02 -9.73
CA THR A 235 -2.47 -16.39 -8.51
C THR A 235 -1.58 -17.24 -7.62
N HIS A 236 -1.54 -16.88 -6.34
CA HIS A 236 -0.85 -17.61 -5.29
C HIS A 236 -1.86 -18.02 -4.22
N GLU A 237 -1.80 -19.27 -3.80
CA GLU A 237 -2.63 -19.80 -2.72
C GLU A 237 -1.73 -20.34 -1.61
N PHE A 238 -2.06 -19.99 -0.37
CA PHE A 238 -1.33 -20.41 0.83
C PHE A 238 -2.23 -20.32 2.07
N THR A 239 -1.82 -20.93 3.18
CA THR A 239 -2.56 -20.89 4.45
C THR A 239 -1.81 -20.01 5.44
N LEU A 240 -2.55 -19.20 6.21
CA LEU A 240 -1.99 -18.41 7.30
C LEU A 240 -1.41 -19.34 8.38
N GLN A 241 -0.20 -19.06 8.82
CA GLN A 241 0.41 -19.77 9.95
C GLN A 241 -0.13 -19.17 11.26
N SER A 242 -0.67 -20.02 12.13
CA SER A 242 -1.19 -19.64 13.44
C SER A 242 -0.09 -19.31 14.46
#